data_AF-M4DU35-F1
#
_entry.id   AF-M4DU35-F1
#
_cell.length_a   1.000
_cell.length_b   1.000
_cell.length_c   1.000
_cell.angle_alpha   90.00
_cell.angle_beta   90.00
_cell.angle_gamma   90.00
#
_symmetry.space_group_name_H-M   'P 1'
#
loop_
_entity.id
_entity.type
_entity.pdbx_description
1 polymer ?
#
loop_
_entity_poly.entity_id
_entity_poly.type
_entity_poly.pdbx_seq_one_letter_code
_entity_poly.pdbx_strand_id
1 'polypeptide(L)'
;MYRILLVLLAITLVCSVAEALLDKNTQQRVDAICKQTIDNKFCKGIFAKKLVTSSPSNKDLMNVTVTEAERNSAKTYFFISTLLRDAGDERSGLQKCADAYAIVNIAFTDAVSTAVSFFNKGLYGEILKLTGKLSKGVGICKTDFNVPGYHINPMVEKNRETKVLVAMEEIIGHMVSS
;
A
#
# COMPACT_ATOMS: atom_id res chain seq x y z
N MET A 1 -34.25 2.80 18.65
CA MET A 1 -34.08 1.74 17.61
C MET A 1 -33.99 2.29 16.19
N TYR A 2 -34.89 3.19 15.77
CA TYR A 2 -34.90 3.75 14.40
C TYR A 2 -33.60 4.47 13.98
N ARG A 3 -32.95 5.21 14.91
CA ARG A 3 -31.66 5.87 14.66
C ARG A 3 -30.50 4.89 14.47
N ILE A 4 -30.51 3.74 15.14
CA ILE A 4 -29.48 2.70 14.99
C ILE A 4 -29.66 1.97 13.65
N LEU A 5 -30.91 1.71 13.26
CA LEU A 5 -31.28 1.16 11.95
C LEU A 5 -30.86 2.09 10.80
N LEU A 6 -31.06 3.40 10.93
CA LEU A 6 -30.63 4.39 9.93
C LEU A 6 -29.11 4.46 9.78
N VAL A 7 -28.37 4.37 10.89
CA VAL A 7 -26.90 4.35 10.86
C VAL A 7 -26.39 3.06 10.21
N LEU A 8 -26.98 1.91 10.54
CA LEU A 8 -26.65 0.63 9.90
C LEU A 8 -26.98 0.64 8.40
N LEU A 9 -28.12 1.19 7.99
CA LEU A 9 -28.51 1.35 6.58
C LEU A 9 -27.54 2.26 5.82
N ALA A 10 -27.12 3.37 6.41
CA ALA A 10 -26.14 4.28 5.81
C ALA A 10 -24.77 3.61 5.63
N ILE A 11 -24.33 2.80 6.60
CA ILE A 11 -23.07 2.07 6.53
C ILE A 11 -23.13 0.99 5.43
N THR A 12 -24.24 0.25 5.32
CA THR A 12 -24.41 -0.73 4.24
C THR A 12 -24.46 -0.06 2.86
N LEU A 13 -25.07 1.12 2.75
CA LEU A 13 -25.18 1.85 1.49
C LEU A 13 -23.81 2.35 1.02
N VAL A 14 -22.98 2.91 1.92
CA VAL A 14 -21.64 3.40 1.56
C VAL A 14 -20.69 2.25 1.18
N CYS A 15 -20.79 1.08 1.83
CA CYS A 15 -20.04 -0.11 1.40
C CYS A 15 -20.50 -0.61 0.02
N SER A 16 -21.80 -0.57 -0.29
CA SER A 16 -22.33 -1.03 -1.57
C SER A 16 -21.98 -0.14 -2.77
N VAL A 17 -21.80 1.17 -2.58
CA VAL A 17 -21.53 2.11 -3.69
C VAL A 17 -20.12 1.95 -4.25
N ALA A 18 -19.16 1.60 -3.39
CA ALA A 18 -17.78 1.32 -3.81
C ALA A 18 -17.67 0.02 -4.62
N GLU A 19 -18.43 -1.01 -4.25
CA GLU A 19 -18.51 -2.29 -4.97
C GLU A 19 -19.37 -2.17 -6.25
N ALA A 20 -20.32 -1.23 -6.30
CA ALA A 20 -21.19 -1.01 -7.46
C ALA A 20 -20.50 -0.34 -8.67
N LEU A 21 -19.28 0.18 -8.51
CA LEU A 21 -18.54 0.83 -9.60
C LEU A 21 -17.77 -0.15 -10.49
N LEU A 22 -17.41 -1.33 -9.98
CA LEU A 22 -16.67 -2.34 -10.73
C LEU A 22 -17.64 -3.37 -11.30
N ASP A 23 -17.35 -3.87 -12.51
CA ASP A 23 -18.10 -5.02 -13.02
C ASP A 23 -17.84 -6.26 -12.15
N LYS A 24 -18.75 -7.24 -12.18
CA LYS A 24 -18.68 -8.43 -11.32
C LYS A 24 -17.35 -9.20 -11.45
N ASN A 25 -16.80 -9.30 -12.66
CA ASN A 25 -15.55 -10.01 -12.90
C ASN A 25 -14.36 -9.22 -12.33
N THR A 26 -14.37 -7.90 -12.51
CA THR A 26 -13.39 -7.02 -11.88
C THR A 26 -13.47 -7.08 -10.36
N GLN A 27 -14.67 -7.03 -9.78
CA GLN A 27 -14.84 -7.13 -8.32
C GLN A 27 -14.27 -8.45 -7.80
N GLN A 28 -14.52 -9.57 -8.47
CA GLN A 28 -13.95 -10.87 -8.12
C GLN A 28 -12.42 -10.88 -8.18
N ARG A 29 -11.82 -10.24 -9.20
CA ARG A 29 -10.36 -10.08 -9.31
C ARG A 29 -9.79 -9.25 -8.17
N VAL A 30 -10.40 -8.10 -7.88
CA VAL A 30 -10.00 -7.24 -6.75
C VAL A 30 -10.10 -7.99 -5.43
N ASP A 31 -11.19 -8.72 -5.21
CA ASP A 31 -11.38 -9.55 -4.01
C ASP A 31 -10.31 -10.65 -3.91
N ALA A 32 -9.98 -11.28 -5.03
CA ALA A 32 -8.95 -12.32 -5.08
C ALA A 32 -7.55 -11.77 -4.76
N ILE A 33 -7.23 -10.54 -5.18
CA ILE A 33 -6.00 -9.85 -4.81
C ILE A 33 -6.04 -9.49 -3.32
N CYS A 34 -7.08 -8.76 -2.89
CA CYS A 34 -7.10 -8.14 -1.57
C CYS A 34 -7.23 -9.14 -0.42
N LYS A 35 -7.88 -10.29 -0.61
CA LYS A 35 -7.95 -11.36 0.40
C LYS A 35 -6.59 -12.00 0.75
N GLN A 36 -5.60 -11.85 -0.14
CA GLN A 36 -4.25 -12.38 0.06
C GLN A 36 -3.31 -11.38 0.75
N THR A 37 -3.78 -10.15 0.99
CA THR A 37 -3.03 -9.13 1.71
C THR A 37 -3.34 -9.15 3.21
N ILE A 38 -2.45 -8.61 4.04
CA ILE A 38 -2.65 -8.52 5.49
C ILE A 38 -3.81 -7.59 5.90
N ASP A 39 -4.29 -6.73 5.00
CA ASP A 39 -5.48 -5.90 5.21
C ASP A 39 -6.28 -5.74 3.91
N ASN A 40 -7.27 -6.62 3.78
CA ASN A 40 -8.24 -6.63 2.70
C ASN A 40 -9.00 -5.29 2.57
N LYS A 41 -9.36 -4.64 3.68
CA LYS A 41 -10.15 -3.40 3.65
C LYS A 41 -9.33 -2.25 3.09
N PHE A 42 -8.07 -2.13 3.50
CA PHE A 42 -7.17 -1.12 2.95
C PHE A 42 -6.94 -1.34 1.44
N CYS A 43 -6.63 -2.57 1.02
CA CYS A 43 -6.45 -2.93 -0.38
C CYS A 43 -7.69 -2.58 -1.24
N LYS A 44 -8.88 -3.03 -0.82
CA LYS A 44 -10.14 -2.71 -1.53
C LYS A 44 -10.39 -1.21 -1.59
N GLY A 45 -10.10 -0.51 -0.49
CA GLY A 45 -10.23 0.94 -0.38
C GLY A 45 -9.36 1.70 -1.36
N ILE A 46 -8.18 1.19 -1.72
CA ILE A 46 -7.34 1.77 -2.78
C ILE A 46 -8.01 1.64 -4.13
N PHE A 47 -8.39 0.42 -4.52
CA PHE A 47 -8.97 0.17 -5.84
C PHE A 47 -10.29 0.92 -6.04
N ALA A 48 -11.18 0.89 -5.05
CA ALA A 48 -12.45 1.61 -5.11
C ALA A 48 -12.28 3.14 -5.28
N LYS A 49 -11.21 3.73 -4.75
CA LYS A 49 -10.98 5.18 -4.82
C LYS A 49 -10.22 5.62 -6.07
N LYS A 50 -9.46 4.71 -6.70
CA LYS A 50 -8.42 5.08 -7.68
C LYS A 50 -8.67 4.51 -9.07
N LEU A 51 -9.46 3.44 -9.19
CA LEU A 51 -9.86 2.92 -10.49
C LEU A 51 -10.90 3.85 -11.10
N VAL A 52 -10.65 4.24 -12.35
CA VAL A 52 -11.50 5.19 -13.09
C VAL A 52 -12.49 4.46 -14.01
N THR A 53 -12.21 3.20 -14.34
CA THR A 53 -13.04 2.34 -15.18
C THR A 53 -13.63 1.19 -14.36
N SER A 54 -14.82 0.75 -14.76
CA SER A 54 -15.49 -0.42 -14.18
C SER A 54 -14.79 -1.74 -14.51
N SER A 55 -14.01 -1.78 -15.60
CA SER A 55 -13.35 -2.99 -16.13
C SER A 55 -11.85 -2.77 -16.40
N PRO A 56 -11.03 -2.45 -15.38
CA PRO A 56 -9.60 -2.23 -15.49
C PRO A 56 -8.85 -3.50 -15.90
N SER A 57 -7.83 -3.33 -16.74
CA SER A 57 -6.87 -4.39 -17.05
C SER A 57 -5.94 -4.67 -15.86
N ASN A 58 -5.19 -5.77 -15.88
CA ASN A 58 -4.17 -6.02 -14.85
C ASN A 58 -3.07 -4.95 -14.86
N LYS A 59 -2.82 -4.31 -16.01
CA LYS A 59 -1.94 -3.14 -16.11
C LYS A 59 -2.47 -1.96 -15.33
N ASP A 60 -3.77 -1.70 -15.40
CA ASP A 60 -4.40 -0.60 -14.66
C ASP A 60 -4.36 -0.87 -13.16
N LEU A 61 -4.60 -2.13 -12.74
CA LEU A 61 -4.45 -2.54 -11.34
C LEU A 61 -3.01 -2.36 -10.84
N MET A 62 -2.01 -2.77 -11.64
CA MET A 62 -0.60 -2.58 -11.31
C MET A 62 -0.25 -1.09 -11.20
N ASN A 63 -0.66 -0.28 -12.18
CA ASN A 63 -0.40 1.16 -12.21
C ASN A 63 -0.96 1.88 -10.97
N VAL A 64 -2.21 1.57 -10.58
CA VAL A 64 -2.82 2.13 -9.38
C VAL A 64 -2.03 1.73 -8.13
N THR A 65 -1.69 0.44 -8.02
CA THR A 65 -0.97 -0.08 -6.85
C THR A 65 0.39 0.60 -6.69
N VAL A 66 1.19 0.62 -7.75
CA VAL A 66 2.52 1.19 -7.78
C VAL A 66 2.50 2.70 -7.51
N THR A 67 1.53 3.43 -8.09
CA THR A 67 1.37 4.87 -7.85
C THR A 67 1.04 5.17 -6.37
N GLU A 68 0.17 4.37 -5.75
CA GLU A 68 -0.17 4.57 -4.34
C GLU A 68 0.96 4.10 -3.41
N ALA A 69 1.75 3.09 -3.81
CA ALA A 69 2.93 2.65 -3.10
C ALA A 69 4.01 3.75 -3.04
N GLU A 70 4.28 4.41 -4.16
CA GLU A 70 5.18 5.57 -4.25
C GLU A 70 4.71 6.72 -3.37
N ARG A 71 3.44 7.11 -3.50
CA ARG A 71 2.85 8.18 -2.69
C ARG A 71 2.94 7.87 -1.20
N ASN A 72 2.66 6.63 -0.81
CA ASN A 72 2.73 6.21 0.59
C ASN A 72 4.17 6.25 1.12
N SER A 73 5.12 5.78 0.31
CA SER A 73 6.53 5.79 0.65
C SER A 73 7.08 7.20 0.81
N ALA A 74 6.81 8.10 -0.15
CA ALA A 74 7.27 9.49 -0.10
C ALA A 74 6.72 10.23 1.12
N LYS A 75 5.41 10.07 1.39
CA LYS A 75 4.77 10.64 2.59
C LYS A 75 5.38 10.11 3.88
N THR A 76 5.69 8.82 3.93
CA THR A 76 6.29 8.20 5.11
C THR A 76 7.73 8.65 5.32
N TYR A 77 8.53 8.70 4.25
CA TYR A 77 9.90 9.19 4.32
C TYR A 77 9.95 10.66 4.79
N PHE A 78 9.11 11.53 4.22
CA PHE A 78 8.99 12.91 4.67
C PHE A 78 8.56 13.03 6.14
N PHE A 79 7.61 12.20 6.55
CA PHE A 79 7.14 12.15 7.94
C PHE A 79 8.26 11.78 8.91
N ILE A 80 9.02 10.71 8.64
CA ILE A 80 10.16 10.30 9.47
C ILE A 80 11.22 11.39 9.51
N SER A 81 11.51 12.01 8.37
CA SER A 81 12.48 13.11 8.26
C SER A 81 12.08 14.31 9.13
N THR A 82 10.77 14.57 9.25
CA THR A 82 10.24 15.59 10.14
C THR A 82 10.42 15.21 11.61
N LEU A 83 10.09 13.97 11.99
CA LEU A 83 10.29 13.47 13.36
C LEU A 83 11.74 13.49 13.80
N LEU A 84 12.68 13.23 12.87
CA LEU A 84 14.11 13.23 13.15
C LEU A 84 14.68 14.59 13.59
N ARG A 85 13.98 15.69 13.30
CA ARG A 85 14.40 17.04 13.70
C ARG A 85 14.33 17.22 15.22
N ASP A 86 13.36 16.56 15.86
CA ASP A 86 13.02 16.73 17.28
C ASP A 86 13.15 15.42 18.08
N ALA A 87 13.87 14.43 17.53
CA ALA A 87 13.83 13.04 17.99
C ALA A 87 14.42 12.76 19.39
N GLY A 88 15.23 13.66 19.95
CA GLY A 88 15.88 13.47 21.26
C GLY A 88 16.52 12.07 21.39
N ASP A 89 16.16 11.36 22.46
CA ASP A 89 16.66 10.01 22.76
C ASP A 89 16.20 8.93 21.76
N GLU A 90 15.07 9.16 21.08
CA GLU A 90 14.46 8.23 20.13
C GLU A 90 15.09 8.32 18.72
N ARG A 91 16.09 9.18 18.55
CA ARG A 91 16.79 9.43 17.28
C ARG A 91 17.34 8.15 16.65
N SER A 92 17.85 7.19 17.43
CA SER A 92 18.41 5.95 16.89
C SER A 92 17.34 5.09 16.19
N GLY A 93 16.15 4.94 16.82
CA GLY A 93 15.03 4.21 16.24
C GLY A 93 14.49 4.89 14.98
N LEU A 94 14.29 6.21 15.06
CA LEU A 94 13.83 7.03 13.93
C LEU A 94 14.83 7.05 12.77
N GLN A 95 16.13 7.06 13.04
CA GLN A 95 17.16 7.03 12.00
C GLN A 95 17.14 5.71 11.24
N LYS A 96 17.02 4.57 11.94
CA LYS A 96 16.88 3.26 11.28
C LYS A 96 15.64 3.21 10.40
N CYS A 97 14.53 3.79 10.84
CA CYS A 97 13.33 3.92 10.01
C CYS A 97 13.56 4.85 8.82
N ALA A 98 14.29 5.96 8.99
CA ALA A 98 14.60 6.88 7.90
C ALA A 98 15.48 6.21 6.83
N ASP A 99 16.51 5.48 7.24
CA ASP A 99 17.40 4.77 6.33
C ASP A 99 16.64 3.67 5.58
N ALA A 100 15.79 2.92 6.29
CA ALA A 100 14.91 1.91 5.70
C ALA A 100 13.94 2.53 4.69
N TYR A 101 13.27 3.63 5.04
CA TYR A 101 12.33 4.31 4.16
C TYR A 101 13.01 5.13 3.06
N ALA A 102 14.28 5.52 3.19
CA ALA A 102 15.06 6.07 2.09
C ALA A 102 15.27 5.00 1.02
N ILE A 103 15.64 3.77 1.42
CA ILE A 103 15.78 2.64 0.51
C ILE A 103 14.44 2.29 -0.12
N VAL A 104 13.38 2.21 0.67
CA VAL A 104 12.02 1.90 0.18
C VAL A 104 11.51 3.01 -0.73
N ASN A 105 11.80 4.29 -0.44
CA ASN A 105 11.40 5.41 -1.28
C ASN A 105 12.16 5.46 -2.59
N ILE A 106 13.49 5.31 -2.57
CA ILE A 106 14.28 5.18 -3.80
C ILE A 106 13.79 3.98 -4.59
N ALA A 107 13.61 2.83 -3.94
CA ALA A 107 13.11 1.64 -4.58
C ALA A 107 11.73 1.84 -5.18
N PHE A 108 10.78 2.51 -4.52
CA PHE A 108 9.47 2.80 -5.10
C PHE A 108 9.53 3.86 -6.20
N THR A 109 10.29 4.94 -6.05
CA THR A 109 10.44 5.96 -7.10
C THR A 109 11.09 5.37 -8.36
N ASP A 110 12.15 4.58 -8.19
CA ASP A 110 12.80 3.89 -9.30
C ASP A 110 11.90 2.76 -9.83
N ALA A 111 11.20 2.03 -8.96
CA ALA A 111 10.27 0.96 -9.32
C ALA A 111 8.98 1.47 -9.95
N VAL A 112 8.53 2.69 -9.74
CA VAL A 112 7.33 3.16 -10.43
C VAL A 112 7.60 3.22 -11.91
N SER A 113 8.74 3.78 -12.29
CA SER A 113 9.15 3.72 -13.70
C SER A 113 9.55 2.30 -14.13
N THR A 114 10.24 1.55 -13.27
CA THR A 114 10.86 0.28 -13.64
C THR A 114 9.89 -0.91 -13.57
N ALA A 115 9.07 -1.06 -12.54
CA ALA A 115 8.02 -2.07 -12.42
C ALA A 115 6.92 -1.87 -13.46
N VAL A 116 6.50 -0.62 -13.75
CA VAL A 116 5.57 -0.36 -14.86
C VAL A 116 6.23 -0.68 -16.21
N SER A 117 7.51 -0.33 -16.40
CA SER A 117 8.28 -0.69 -17.59
C SER A 117 8.44 -2.20 -17.74
N PHE A 118 8.79 -2.93 -16.68
CA PHE A 118 8.88 -4.38 -16.65
C PHE A 118 7.52 -5.02 -16.92
N PHE A 119 6.45 -4.50 -16.34
CA PHE A 119 5.10 -4.97 -16.59
C PHE A 119 4.73 -4.82 -18.07
N ASN A 120 5.03 -3.66 -18.67
CA ASN A 120 4.80 -3.40 -20.10
C ASN A 120 5.65 -4.29 -21.01
N LYS A 121 6.84 -4.71 -20.56
CA LYS A 121 7.77 -5.58 -21.30
C LYS A 121 7.58 -7.08 -21.02
N GLY A 122 6.61 -7.46 -20.17
CA GLY A 122 6.42 -8.85 -19.76
C GLY A 122 7.51 -9.39 -18.83
N LEU A 123 8.36 -8.53 -18.25
CA LEU A 123 9.48 -8.90 -17.39
C LEU A 123 9.03 -9.09 -15.93
N TYR A 124 8.01 -9.92 -15.72
CA TYR A 124 7.35 -10.06 -14.41
C TYR A 124 8.27 -10.63 -13.32
N GLY A 125 9.25 -11.47 -13.68
CA GLY A 125 10.26 -11.96 -12.74
C GLY A 125 11.15 -10.85 -12.14
N GLU A 126 11.33 -9.73 -12.85
CA GLU A 126 12.08 -8.58 -12.34
C GLU A 126 11.24 -7.75 -11.34
N ILE A 127 9.91 -7.72 -11.53
CA ILE A 127 8.99 -7.13 -10.55
C ILE A 127 9.07 -7.89 -9.22
N LEU A 128 9.08 -9.23 -9.26
CA LEU A 128 9.18 -10.07 -8.06
C LEU A 128 10.51 -9.90 -7.30
N LYS A 129 11.62 -9.72 -8.02
CA LYS A 129 12.92 -9.42 -7.38
C LYS A 129 12.90 -8.07 -6.66
N LEU A 130 12.19 -7.11 -7.24
CA LEU A 130 12.08 -5.76 -6.71
C LEU A 130 11.17 -5.71 -5.47
N THR A 131 10.01 -6.39 -5.50
CA THR A 131 9.12 -6.53 -4.33
C THR A 131 9.80 -7.25 -3.17
N GLY A 132 10.63 -8.27 -3.46
CA GLY A 132 11.42 -8.95 -2.43
C GLY A 132 12.42 -8.04 -1.69
N LYS A 133 12.99 -7.02 -2.36
CA LYS A 133 13.85 -6.01 -1.72
C LYS A 133 13.03 -5.04 -0.86
N LEU A 134 11.86 -4.61 -1.36
CA LEU A 134 10.95 -3.71 -0.65
C LEU A 134 10.42 -4.35 0.64
N SER A 135 10.01 -5.61 0.59
CA SER A 135 9.53 -6.36 1.77
C SER A 135 10.58 -6.45 2.88
N LYS A 136 11.85 -6.67 2.51
CA LYS A 136 12.98 -6.62 3.46
C LYS A 136 13.19 -5.24 4.06
N GLY A 137 13.07 -4.18 3.26
CA GLY A 137 13.22 -2.79 3.69
C GLY A 137 12.22 -2.39 4.79
N VAL A 138 10.93 -2.73 4.62
CA VAL A 138 9.90 -2.41 5.63
C VAL A 138 10.12 -3.15 6.95
N GLY A 139 10.73 -4.34 6.93
CA GLY A 139 11.05 -5.10 8.14
C GLY A 139 12.14 -4.48 9.03
N ILE A 140 12.91 -3.53 8.49
CA ILE A 140 14.00 -2.83 9.19
C ILE A 140 13.47 -1.74 10.12
N CYS A 141 12.42 -1.02 9.71
CA CYS A 141 11.80 -0.01 10.57
C CYS A 141 11.02 -0.69 11.69
N LYS A 142 11.66 -0.84 12.85
CA LYS A 142 11.01 -1.36 14.06
C LYS A 142 9.99 -0.37 14.60
N THR A 143 9.17 -0.82 15.53
CA THR A 143 8.05 -0.03 16.10
C THR A 143 7.99 -0.13 17.62
N ASP A 144 9.06 -0.66 18.22
CA ASP A 144 9.25 -0.91 19.65
C ASP A 144 9.88 0.29 20.40
N PHE A 145 9.94 1.45 19.75
CA PHE A 145 10.44 2.70 20.31
C PHE A 145 9.32 3.77 20.36
N ASN A 146 9.49 4.77 21.23
CA ASN A 146 8.49 5.84 21.36
C ASN A 146 8.68 6.90 20.27
N VAL A 147 7.59 7.51 19.83
CA VAL A 147 7.67 8.64 18.89
C VAL A 147 7.15 9.89 19.60
N PRO A 148 7.97 10.96 19.72
CA PRO A 148 7.56 12.19 20.36
C PRO A 148 6.23 12.72 19.81
N GLY A 149 5.28 13.02 20.70
CA GLY A 149 3.95 13.51 20.35
C GLY A 149 2.91 12.44 19.95
N TYR A 150 3.24 11.15 20.04
CA TYR A 150 2.32 10.06 19.70
C TYR A 150 2.18 9.04 20.83
N HIS A 151 0.94 8.65 21.13
CA HIS A 151 0.65 7.58 22.10
C HIS A 151 0.91 6.18 21.54
N ILE A 152 0.77 6.00 20.22
CA ILE A 152 1.06 4.77 19.50
C ILE A 152 2.06 5.11 18.42
N ASN A 153 3.11 4.29 18.26
CA ASN A 153 4.12 4.53 17.26
C ASN A 153 3.47 4.58 15.84
N PRO A 154 3.47 5.74 15.16
CA PRO A 154 2.84 5.91 13.85
C PRO A 154 3.45 5.04 12.76
N MET A 155 4.67 4.52 12.97
CA MET A 155 5.31 3.59 12.04
C MET A 155 4.61 2.23 11.98
N VAL A 156 3.81 1.85 12.99
CA VAL A 156 3.00 0.63 12.94
C VAL A 156 2.07 0.65 11.73
N GLU A 157 1.28 1.72 11.59
CA GLU A 157 0.31 1.85 10.52
C GLU A 157 1.00 2.05 9.16
N LYS A 158 2.03 2.88 9.12
CA LYS A 158 2.78 3.15 7.87
C LYS A 158 3.47 1.90 7.34
N ASN A 159 4.06 1.09 8.21
CA ASN A 159 4.65 -0.21 7.84
C ASN A 159 3.58 -1.18 7.35
N ARG A 160 2.38 -1.19 7.97
CA ARG A 160 1.25 -2.03 7.56
C ARG A 160 0.78 -1.65 6.16
N GLU A 161 0.54 -0.38 5.89
CA GLU A 161 0.12 0.13 4.58
C GLU A 161 1.13 -0.20 3.49
N THR A 162 2.44 0.02 3.74
CA THR A 162 3.49 -0.34 2.78
C THR A 162 3.52 -1.84 2.49
N LYS A 163 3.38 -2.69 3.51
CA LYS A 163 3.35 -4.16 3.31
C LYS A 163 2.17 -4.60 2.45
N VAL A 164 1.00 -3.99 2.62
CA VAL A 164 -0.17 -4.28 1.77
C VAL A 164 0.11 -3.90 0.33
N LEU A 165 0.67 -2.71 0.08
CA LEU A 165 1.01 -2.24 -1.27
C LEU A 165 2.03 -3.16 -1.97
N VAL A 166 3.09 -3.56 -1.27
CA VAL A 166 4.08 -4.52 -1.81
C VAL A 166 3.42 -5.86 -2.14
N ALA A 167 2.56 -6.38 -1.26
CA ALA A 167 1.86 -7.64 -1.50
C ALA A 167 0.93 -7.54 -2.72
N MET A 168 0.22 -6.41 -2.90
CA MET A 168 -0.61 -6.17 -4.07
C MET A 168 0.21 -6.23 -5.37
N GLU A 169 1.39 -5.59 -5.41
CA GLU A 169 2.29 -5.64 -6.56
C GLU A 169 2.74 -7.07 -6.88
N GLU A 170 3.15 -7.82 -5.85
CA GLU A 170 3.59 -9.21 -5.99
C GLU A 170 2.47 -10.10 -6.55
N ILE A 171 1.26 -10.02 -5.98
CA ILE A 171 0.11 -10.82 -6.42
C ILE A 171 -0.29 -10.48 -7.86
N ILE A 172 -0.36 -9.20 -8.21
CA ILE A 172 -0.73 -8.78 -9.57
C ILE A 172 0.35 -9.21 -10.57
N GLY A 173 1.64 -9.10 -10.19
CA GLY A 173 2.76 -9.59 -10.98
C GLY A 173 2.67 -11.09 -11.26
N HIS A 174 2.29 -11.88 -10.26
CA HIS A 174 2.07 -13.32 -10.43
C HIS A 174 0.91 -13.63 -11.38
N MET A 175 -0.20 -12.90 -11.28
CA MET A 175 -1.38 -13.10 -12.12
C MET A 175 -1.12 -12.92 -13.63
N VAL A 176 -0.11 -12.13 -14.00
CA VAL A 176 0.24 -11.90 -15.42
C VAL A 176 1.46 -12.70 -15.88
N SER A 177 2.19 -13.32 -14.95
CA SER A 177 3.35 -14.18 -15.24
C SER A 177 3.00 -15.63 -15.56
N SER A 178 1.73 -16.02 -15.34
CA SER A 178 1.19 -17.36 -15.62
C SER A 178 0.52 -17.41 -16.97
#